data_AF-A0A7C3RRE7-F1
#
_entry.id   AF-A0A7C3RRE7-F1
#
_cell.length_a   1.000
_cell.length_b   1.000
_cell.length_c   1.000
_cell.angle_alpha   90.00
_cell.angle_beta   90.00
_cell.angle_gamma   90.00
#
_symmetry.space_group_name_H-M   'P 1'
#
loop_
_entity.id
_entity.type
_entity.pdbx_description
1 polymer ?
#
loop_
_entity_poly.entity_id
_entity_poly.type
_entity_poly.pdbx_seq_one_letter_code
_entity_poly.pdbx_strand_id
1 'polypeptide(L)'
;MKKLLRAREGFTLIELMIVIAVIGILAAVLIPYTFRAQDRARETGVVNAARAIQTGLEMFASNQVGAPWYPDDISEITSTSNTGLAGMVSPAPKNPFNGYSYLDSTYIVEGTGVFYLGTTSATDLKGVIKYEYDNDSYTLTPYGANSLPLPQVLTGGR
;
A
#
# COMPACT_ATOMS: atom_id res chain seq x y z
N MET A 1 29.11 20.44 -62.71
CA MET A 1 28.26 19.93 -61.61
C MET A 1 28.70 20.63 -60.31
N LYS A 2 27.89 21.53 -59.74
CA LYS A 2 28.23 22.24 -58.49
C LYS A 2 27.73 21.40 -57.31
N LYS A 3 28.64 20.75 -56.56
CA LYS A 3 28.33 20.13 -55.26
C LYS A 3 28.11 21.26 -54.25
N LEU A 4 26.88 21.44 -53.79
CA LEU A 4 26.57 22.33 -52.68
C LEU A 4 27.07 21.67 -51.39
N LEU A 5 28.16 22.17 -50.83
CA LEU A 5 28.63 21.80 -49.50
C LEU A 5 27.65 22.37 -48.48
N ARG A 6 26.85 21.50 -47.84
CA ARG A 6 26.00 21.90 -46.71
C ARG A 6 26.91 22.36 -45.56
N ALA A 7 26.77 23.62 -45.16
CA ALA A 7 27.35 24.11 -43.92
C ALA A 7 26.71 23.33 -42.75
N ARG A 8 27.54 22.66 -41.95
CA ARG A 8 27.10 22.10 -40.67
C ARG A 8 27.15 23.22 -39.65
N GLU A 9 25.98 23.72 -39.26
CA GLU A 9 25.87 24.64 -38.13
C GLU A 9 26.14 23.87 -36.83
N GLY A 10 27.09 24.36 -36.03
CA GLY A 10 27.42 23.81 -34.72
C GLY A 10 26.56 24.44 -33.64
N PHE A 11 26.20 23.65 -32.62
CA PHE A 11 25.45 24.11 -31.46
C PHE A 11 26.29 25.11 -30.65
N THR A 12 25.72 26.25 -30.27
CA THR A 12 26.44 27.25 -29.46
C THR A 12 26.43 26.87 -27.98
N LEU A 13 27.48 27.25 -27.25
CA LEU A 13 27.54 27.03 -25.80
C LEU A 13 26.39 27.74 -25.07
N ILE A 14 26.00 28.93 -25.54
CA ILE A 14 24.91 29.71 -24.94
C ILE A 14 23.55 29.02 -25.12
N GLU A 15 23.29 28.42 -26.28
CA GLU A 15 22.08 27.61 -26.50
C GLU A 15 22.02 26.45 -25.51
N LEU A 16 23.14 25.78 -25.27
CA LEU A 16 23.19 24.69 -24.29
C LEU A 16 22.97 25.18 -22.85
N MET A 17 23.57 26.32 -22.51
CA MET A 17 23.44 26.91 -21.17
C MET A 17 22.00 27.32 -20.85
N ILE A 18 21.28 27.89 -21.81
CA ILE A 18 19.87 28.26 -21.62
C ILE A 18 19.00 27.01 -21.45
N VAL A 19 19.26 25.96 -22.22
CA VAL A 19 18.51 24.69 -22.12
C VAL A 19 18.66 24.06 -20.75
N ILE A 20 19.87 23.94 -20.21
CA ILE A 20 20.07 23.38 -18.87
C ILE A 20 19.49 24.27 -17.77
N ALA A 21 19.50 25.59 -17.95
CA ALA A 21 18.88 26.53 -17.01
C ALA A 21 17.37 26.33 -16.95
N VAL A 22 16.70 26.21 -18.11
CA VAL A 22 15.25 25.95 -18.17
C VAL A 22 14.90 24.57 -17.61
N ILE A 23 15.66 23.52 -17.96
CA ILE A 23 15.46 22.16 -17.39
C ILE A 23 15.65 22.19 -15.87
N GLY A 24 16.63 22.93 -15.37
CA GLY A 24 16.88 23.08 -13.93
C GLY A 24 15.72 23.71 -13.18
N ILE A 25 15.12 24.77 -13.73
CA ILE A 25 13.93 25.42 -13.14
C ILE A 25 12.73 24.46 -13.13
N LEU A 26 12.48 23.76 -14.23
CA LEU A 26 11.38 22.79 -14.33
C LEU A 26 11.56 21.63 -13.34
N ALA A 27 12.78 21.08 -13.25
CA ALA A 27 13.10 19.99 -12.34
C ALA A 27 12.95 20.40 -10.87
N ALA A 28 13.35 21.62 -10.49
CA ALA A 28 13.26 22.13 -9.12
C ALA A 28 11.82 22.17 -8.60
N VAL A 29 10.84 22.49 -9.46
CA VAL A 29 9.41 22.50 -9.09
C VAL A 29 8.81 21.09 -9.16
N LEU A 30 9.21 20.30 -10.15
CA LEU A 30 8.60 18.99 -10.41
C LEU A 30 8.96 17.94 -9.35
N ILE A 31 10.23 17.86 -8.92
CA ILE A 31 10.73 16.83 -8.00
C ILE A 31 10.00 16.82 -6.63
N PRO A 32 9.83 17.94 -5.90
CA PRO A 32 9.14 17.88 -4.61
C PRO A 32 7.65 17.53 -4.74
N TYR A 33 7.03 17.85 -5.88
CA TYR A 33 5.63 17.51 -6.15
C TYR A 33 5.43 16.00 -6.37
N THR A 34 6.34 15.35 -7.10
CA THR A 34 6.22 13.91 -7.39
C THR A 34 6.31 13.05 -6.14
N PHE A 35 7.13 13.41 -5.15
CA PHE A 35 7.19 12.68 -3.87
C PHE A 35 5.85 12.69 -3.12
N ARG A 36 5.19 13.85 -3.03
CA ARG A 36 3.86 13.96 -2.39
C ARG A 36 2.79 13.19 -3.16
N ALA A 37 2.85 13.21 -4.48
CA ALA A 37 1.91 12.46 -5.32
C ALA A 37 2.09 10.94 -5.14
N GLN A 38 3.33 10.46 -5.05
CA GLN A 38 3.63 9.06 -4.78
C GLN A 38 3.12 8.61 -3.41
N ASP A 39 3.32 9.41 -2.35
CA ASP A 39 2.83 9.05 -1.03
C ASP A 39 1.31 8.98 -0.97
N ARG A 40 0.60 9.92 -1.60
CA ARG A 40 -0.89 9.85 -1.73
C ARG A 40 -1.35 8.61 -2.51
N ALA A 41 -0.62 8.23 -3.55
CA ALA A 41 -0.92 7.02 -4.31
C ALA A 41 -0.71 5.76 -3.45
N ARG A 42 0.35 5.73 -2.64
CA ARG A 42 0.59 4.65 -1.68
C ARG A 42 -0.50 4.59 -0.61
N GLU A 43 -0.90 5.72 -0.02
CA GLU A 43 -1.99 5.77 0.97
C GLU A 43 -3.31 5.25 0.39
N THR A 44 -3.63 5.60 -0.86
CA THR A 44 -4.77 5.03 -1.59
C THR A 44 -4.63 3.52 -1.75
N GLY A 45 -3.42 3.04 -2.02
CA GLY A 45 -3.10 1.61 -2.08
C GLY A 45 -3.35 0.87 -0.77
N VAL A 46 -3.03 1.49 0.38
CA VAL A 46 -3.29 0.91 1.71
C VAL A 46 -4.80 0.79 1.95
N VAL A 47 -5.57 1.82 1.63
CA VAL A 47 -7.04 1.79 1.74
C VAL A 47 -7.64 0.68 0.86
N ASN A 48 -7.14 0.52 -0.37
CA ASN A 48 -7.59 -0.54 -1.27
C ASN A 48 -7.22 -1.93 -0.73
N ALA A 49 -6.03 -2.10 -0.17
CA ALA A 49 -5.63 -3.35 0.49
C ALA A 49 -6.52 -3.67 1.69
N ALA A 50 -6.86 -2.67 2.52
CA ALA A 50 -7.78 -2.85 3.65
C ALA A 50 -9.18 -3.30 3.18
N ARG A 51 -9.69 -2.75 2.07
CA ARG A 51 -10.98 -3.18 1.48
C ARG A 51 -10.92 -4.62 0.97
N ALA A 52 -9.83 -5.01 0.32
CA ALA A 52 -9.65 -6.40 -0.14
C ALA A 52 -9.64 -7.38 1.05
N ILE A 53 -8.97 -7.00 2.14
CA ILE A 53 -8.95 -7.78 3.39
C ILE A 53 -10.35 -7.83 4.01
N GLN A 54 -11.10 -6.70 4.03
CA GLN A 54 -12.48 -6.66 4.50
C GLN A 54 -13.37 -7.67 3.77
N THR A 55 -13.35 -7.65 2.44
CA THR A 55 -14.11 -8.61 1.63
C THR A 55 -13.67 -10.05 1.91
N GLY A 56 -12.36 -10.29 2.10
CA GLY A 56 -11.85 -11.58 2.52
C GLY A 56 -12.40 -12.05 3.87
N LEU A 57 -12.48 -11.15 4.84
CA LEU A 57 -13.02 -11.43 6.17
C LEU A 57 -14.52 -11.75 6.11
N GLU A 58 -15.28 -11.03 5.29
CA GLU A 58 -16.69 -11.33 5.04
C GLU A 58 -16.87 -12.70 4.38
N MET A 59 -16.05 -13.01 3.37
CA MET A 59 -16.04 -14.34 2.73
C MET A 59 -15.68 -15.43 3.73
N PHE A 60 -14.68 -15.19 4.58
CA PHE A 60 -14.25 -16.11 5.61
C PHE A 60 -15.40 -16.42 6.56
N ALA A 61 -16.02 -15.38 7.14
CA ALA A 61 -17.14 -15.54 8.05
C ALA A 61 -18.33 -16.26 7.39
N SER A 62 -18.59 -16.01 6.10
CA SER A 62 -19.69 -16.65 5.36
C SER A 62 -19.46 -18.13 5.04
N ASN A 63 -18.20 -18.58 4.96
CA ASN A 63 -17.84 -19.96 4.65
C ASN A 63 -17.83 -20.88 5.88
N GLN A 64 -18.01 -20.33 7.08
CA GLN A 64 -17.96 -21.13 8.31
C GLN A 64 -19.25 -21.90 8.53
N VAL A 65 -19.11 -23.14 8.97
CA VAL A 65 -20.24 -23.99 9.35
C VAL A 65 -20.70 -23.57 10.75
N GLY A 66 -21.82 -22.84 10.84
CA GLY A 66 -22.40 -22.39 12.11
C GLY A 66 -22.67 -20.89 12.12
N ALA A 67 -22.55 -20.25 13.28
CA ALA A 67 -22.62 -18.81 13.38
C ALA A 67 -21.38 -18.20 12.68
N PRO A 68 -21.52 -17.19 11.79
CA PRO A 68 -20.39 -16.54 11.14
C PRO A 68 -19.38 -16.09 12.18
N TRP A 69 -18.08 -16.22 11.95
CA TRP A 69 -17.05 -15.75 12.87
C TRP A 69 -15.85 -15.22 12.10
N TYR A 70 -15.10 -14.30 12.72
CA TYR A 70 -13.92 -13.69 12.12
C TYR A 70 -12.66 -14.29 12.72
N PRO A 71 -11.58 -14.43 11.93
CA PRO A 71 -10.37 -15.07 12.40
C PRO A 71 -9.73 -14.25 13.52
N ASP A 72 -9.44 -14.91 14.62
CA ASP A 72 -8.78 -14.38 15.80
C ASP A 72 -7.35 -14.91 15.95
N ASP A 73 -7.05 -16.06 15.32
CA ASP A 73 -5.72 -16.67 15.27
C ASP A 73 -4.94 -16.32 14.00
N ILE A 74 -3.63 -16.09 14.17
CA ILE A 74 -2.69 -15.80 13.07
C ILE A 74 -2.66 -16.93 12.03
N SER A 75 -2.88 -18.18 12.44
CA SER A 75 -2.84 -19.35 11.56
C SER A 75 -3.98 -19.33 10.53
N GLU A 76 -5.15 -18.82 10.91
CA GLU A 76 -6.34 -18.72 10.04
C GLU A 76 -6.24 -17.52 9.10
N ILE A 77 -5.66 -16.45 9.62
CA ILE A 77 -5.34 -15.23 8.88
C ILE A 77 -4.36 -15.52 7.73
N THR A 78 -3.32 -16.31 8.00
CA THR A 78 -2.20 -16.54 7.08
C THR A 78 -2.34 -17.80 6.25
N SER A 79 -3.34 -18.64 6.56
CA SER A 79 -3.59 -19.86 5.82
C SER A 79 -3.96 -19.55 4.37
N THR A 80 -3.19 -20.12 3.45
CA THR A 80 -3.42 -20.06 2.00
C THR A 80 -4.41 -21.11 1.51
N SER A 81 -4.98 -21.93 2.41
CA SER A 81 -6.08 -22.83 2.07
C SER A 81 -7.32 -22.04 1.65
N ASN A 82 -8.22 -22.67 0.89
CA ASN A 82 -9.49 -22.04 0.49
C ASN A 82 -10.44 -21.76 1.67
N THR A 83 -10.07 -22.20 2.87
CA THR A 83 -10.77 -21.97 4.14
C THR A 83 -10.07 -20.91 5.01
N GLY A 84 -8.87 -20.47 4.62
CA GLY A 84 -8.10 -19.43 5.30
C GLY A 84 -8.21 -18.08 4.61
N LEU A 85 -8.02 -17.00 5.36
CA LEU A 85 -8.18 -15.65 4.84
C LEU A 85 -7.19 -15.32 3.71
N ALA A 86 -5.92 -15.72 3.83
CA ALA A 86 -4.92 -15.51 2.79
C ALA A 86 -5.24 -16.27 1.49
N GLY A 87 -5.92 -17.41 1.56
CA GLY A 87 -6.41 -18.13 0.39
C GLY A 87 -7.60 -17.42 -0.27
N MET A 88 -8.49 -16.81 0.52
CA MET A 88 -9.65 -16.07 0.02
C MET A 88 -9.29 -14.72 -0.61
N VAL A 89 -8.24 -14.06 -0.12
CA VAL A 89 -7.73 -12.81 -0.68
C VAL A 89 -6.48 -13.09 -1.51
N SER A 90 -6.62 -13.93 -2.55
CA SER A 90 -5.52 -14.26 -3.45
C SER A 90 -5.62 -13.48 -4.78
N PRO A 91 -4.57 -12.76 -5.21
CA PRO A 91 -3.27 -12.63 -4.56
C PRO A 91 -3.30 -11.73 -3.32
N ALA A 92 -2.51 -12.09 -2.30
CA ALA A 92 -2.44 -11.35 -1.05
C ALA A 92 -2.06 -9.87 -1.28
N PRO A 93 -2.83 -8.91 -0.74
CA PRO A 93 -2.51 -7.50 -0.85
C PRO A 93 -1.15 -7.21 -0.23
N LYS A 94 -0.42 -6.26 -0.83
CA LYS A 94 0.91 -5.86 -0.38
C LYS A 94 0.92 -4.42 0.07
N ASN A 95 1.75 -4.13 1.07
CA ASN A 95 1.97 -2.78 1.52
C ASN A 95 2.72 -1.96 0.43
N PRO A 96 2.19 -0.80 0.01
CA PRO A 96 2.77 -0.02 -1.07
C PRO A 96 4.00 0.82 -0.68
N PHE A 97 4.34 0.90 0.61
CA PHE A 97 5.53 1.57 1.13
C PHE A 97 6.76 0.65 1.22
N ASN A 98 6.59 -0.66 1.43
CA ASN A 98 7.72 -1.59 1.56
C ASN A 98 7.57 -2.92 0.80
N GLY A 99 6.41 -3.21 0.22
CA GLY A 99 6.17 -4.38 -0.63
C GLY A 99 5.87 -5.68 0.10
N TYR A 100 5.83 -5.70 1.44
CA TYR A 100 5.49 -6.91 2.20
C TYR A 100 4.01 -7.24 2.10
N SER A 101 3.67 -8.53 2.14
CA SER A 101 2.29 -9.01 2.16
C SER A 101 1.63 -8.66 3.50
N TYR A 102 0.37 -8.26 3.47
CA TYR A 102 -0.41 -8.10 4.69
C TYR A 102 -0.81 -9.44 5.31
N LEU A 103 -0.83 -10.55 4.55
CA LEU A 103 -1.38 -11.84 4.99
C LEU A 103 -0.31 -12.94 5.15
N ASP A 104 0.92 -12.55 5.51
CA ASP A 104 2.06 -13.47 5.67
C ASP A 104 2.43 -13.62 7.16
N SER A 105 2.54 -14.87 7.63
CA SER A 105 2.79 -15.22 9.03
C SER A 105 4.14 -14.75 9.55
N THR A 106 5.08 -14.46 8.67
CA THR A 106 6.39 -13.91 9.04
C THR A 106 6.28 -12.50 9.64
N TYR A 107 5.15 -11.81 9.45
CA TYR A 107 5.02 -10.38 9.70
C TYR A 107 3.84 -9.97 10.61
N ILE A 108 2.99 -10.92 11.03
CA ILE A 108 1.85 -10.67 11.92
C ILE A 108 2.25 -11.05 13.35
N VAL A 109 1.95 -10.20 14.35
CA VAL A 109 2.33 -10.41 15.77
C VAL A 109 1.08 -10.73 16.60
N GLU A 110 1.12 -11.78 17.41
CA GLU A 110 0.01 -12.23 18.27
C GLU A 110 -0.22 -11.30 19.49
N GLY A 111 -1.49 -11.11 19.91
CA GLY A 111 -1.79 -10.54 21.23
C GLY A 111 -3.12 -9.81 21.39
N THR A 112 -3.66 -9.17 20.34
CA THR A 112 -5.03 -8.62 20.23
C THR A 112 -5.10 -8.06 18.81
N GLY A 113 -5.87 -8.70 17.92
CA GLY A 113 -5.82 -8.61 16.45
C GLY A 113 -5.21 -7.33 15.86
N VAL A 114 -4.24 -7.49 14.95
CA VAL A 114 -3.78 -6.46 14.00
C VAL A 114 -2.95 -7.13 12.90
N PHE A 115 -3.13 -6.71 11.64
CA PHE A 115 -2.12 -6.91 10.59
C PHE A 115 -0.96 -5.94 10.78
N TYR A 116 -0.02 -6.34 11.64
CA TYR A 116 1.26 -5.66 11.79
C TYR A 116 2.16 -5.92 10.57
N LEU A 117 3.02 -4.96 10.25
CA LEU A 117 3.90 -4.99 9.08
C LEU A 117 5.37 -4.97 9.54
N GLY A 118 5.90 -6.12 9.95
CA GLY A 118 7.31 -6.23 10.31
C GLY A 118 7.64 -5.88 11.76
N THR A 119 8.80 -6.37 12.19
CA THR A 119 9.18 -6.78 13.55
C THR A 119 9.51 -5.66 14.56
N THR A 120 8.96 -4.46 14.43
CA THR A 120 9.18 -3.40 15.43
C THR A 120 7.86 -2.79 15.86
N SER A 121 7.71 -2.63 17.18
CA SER A 121 6.59 -2.00 17.88
C SER A 121 5.88 -0.94 17.04
N ALA A 122 4.57 -1.10 16.88
CA ALA A 122 3.74 -0.59 15.80
C ALA A 122 3.52 0.93 15.73
N THR A 123 4.46 1.75 16.18
CA THR A 123 4.33 3.21 16.20
C THR A 123 4.92 3.91 14.98
N ASP A 124 5.85 3.28 14.23
CA ASP A 124 6.64 3.97 13.19
C ASP A 124 6.57 3.34 11.78
N LEU A 125 5.63 2.43 11.52
CA LEU A 125 5.52 1.74 10.24
C LEU A 125 4.44 2.32 9.34
N LYS A 126 4.86 2.72 8.14
CA LYS A 126 4.01 3.37 7.13
C LYS A 126 3.09 2.35 6.46
N GLY A 127 1.82 2.70 6.29
CA GLY A 127 0.89 1.86 5.52
C GLY A 127 0.37 0.63 6.24
N VAL A 128 0.46 0.56 7.57
CA VAL A 128 -0.06 -0.58 8.35
C VAL A 128 -1.60 -0.62 8.32
N ILE A 129 -2.17 -1.80 8.52
CA ILE A 129 -3.62 -1.99 8.63
C ILE A 129 -3.90 -2.65 9.98
N LYS A 130 -4.52 -1.90 10.88
CA LYS A 130 -4.95 -2.42 12.17
C LYS A 130 -6.24 -3.22 12.01
N TYR A 131 -6.39 -4.34 12.71
CA TYR A 131 -7.55 -5.25 12.63
C TYR A 131 -8.07 -5.56 14.02
N GLU A 132 -8.99 -4.79 14.56
CA GLU A 132 -9.49 -5.00 15.92
C GLU A 132 -10.84 -5.70 15.90
N TYR A 133 -11.00 -6.72 16.74
CA TYR A 133 -12.28 -7.37 16.98
C TYR A 133 -12.79 -7.00 18.37
N ASP A 134 -14.00 -6.44 18.44
CA ASP A 134 -14.68 -6.09 19.69
C ASP A 134 -16.19 -6.38 19.57
N ASN A 135 -16.74 -7.07 20.57
CA ASN A 135 -18.18 -7.33 20.72
C ASN A 135 -18.93 -7.66 19.40
N ASP A 136 -18.50 -8.71 18.70
CA ASP A 136 -19.07 -9.19 17.42
C ASP A 136 -18.89 -8.29 16.19
N SER A 137 -18.03 -7.27 16.30
CA SER A 137 -17.64 -6.45 15.16
C SER A 137 -16.13 -6.46 14.96
N TYR A 138 -15.70 -6.54 13.71
CA TYR A 138 -14.30 -6.30 13.35
C TYR A 138 -14.15 -4.93 12.70
N THR A 139 -13.02 -4.29 12.97
CA THR A 139 -12.67 -2.97 12.47
C THR A 139 -11.30 -3.00 11.83
N LEU A 140 -11.20 -2.55 10.59
CA LEU A 140 -9.94 -2.35 9.87
C LEU A 140 -9.62 -0.86 9.81
N THR A 141 -8.48 -0.49 10.37
CA THR A 141 -7.99 0.90 10.36
C THR A 141 -6.67 0.98 9.59
N PRO A 142 -6.65 1.52 8.35
CA PRO A 142 -5.44 1.77 7.59
C PRO A 142 -4.73 3.03 8.08
N TYR A 143 -3.40 2.98 8.10
CA TYR A 143 -2.53 4.09 8.53
C TYR A 143 -1.66 4.58 7.37
N GLY A 144 -1.44 5.89 7.30
CA GLY A 144 -0.72 6.55 6.21
C GLY A 144 0.80 6.60 6.40
N ALA A 145 1.46 7.53 5.71
CA ALA A 145 2.91 7.66 5.71
C ALA A 145 3.51 8.13 7.07
N ASN A 146 2.69 8.70 7.95
CA ASN A 146 3.12 9.24 9.25
C ASN A 146 2.48 8.49 10.44
N SER A 147 2.10 7.23 10.23
CA SER A 147 1.36 6.45 11.25
C SER A 147 0.07 7.14 11.71
N LEU A 148 -0.50 8.03 10.88
CA LEU A 148 -1.79 8.65 11.12
C LEU A 148 -2.89 7.78 10.51
N PRO A 149 -4.03 7.61 11.20
CA PRO A 149 -5.16 6.90 10.61
C PRO A 149 -5.63 7.63 9.35
N LEU A 150 -5.86 6.86 8.29
CA LEU A 150 -6.47 7.37 7.07
C LEU A 150 -8.00 7.48 7.27
N PRO A 151 -8.70 8.34 6.51
CA PRO A 151 -10.13 8.63 6.71
C PRO A 151 -11.09 7.50 6.32
N GLN A 152 -10.70 6.24 6.49
CA GLN A 152 -11.45 5.06 6.11
C GLN A 152 -11.30 4.01 7.22
N VAL A 153 -12.25 3.94 8.14
CA VAL A 153 -12.38 2.77 9.03
C VAL A 153 -13.40 1.86 8.39
N LEU A 154 -13.02 0.61 8.16
CA LEU A 154 -13.90 -0.39 7.59
C LEU A 154 -14.40 -1.27 8.73
N THR A 155 -15.69 -1.55 8.76
CA THR A 155 -16.31 -2.29 9.87
C THR A 155 -17.27 -3.33 9.30
N GLY A 156 -17.24 -4.53 9.87
CA GLY A 156 -18.27 -5.54 9.61
C GLY A 156 -18.69 -6.23 10.90
N GLY A 157 -19.91 -6.74 10.89
CA GLY A 157 -20.55 -7.42 12.02
C GLY A 157 -20.83 -8.89 11.71
N ARG A 158 -21.27 -9.61 12.73
CA ARG A 158 -21.91 -10.94 12.60
C ARG A 158 -23.42 -10.79 12.38
#